data_AF-A0AAN7Y3C7-F1
#
_entry.id   AF-A0AAN7Y3C7-F1
#
_cell.length_a   1.000
_cell.length_b   1.000
_cell.length_c   1.000
_cell.angle_alpha   90.00
_cell.angle_beta   90.00
_cell.angle_gamma   90.00
#
_symmetry.space_group_name_H-M   'P 1'
#
loop_
_entity.id
_entity.type
_entity.pdbx_description
1 polymer ?
#
loop_
_entity_poly.entity_id
_entity_poly.type
_entity_poly.pdbx_seq_one_letter_code
_entity_poly.pdbx_strand_id
1 'polypeptide(L)'
;MSSSFKLDPVSEKPRDHVSLVDMGLIWRLATPTPEDRESQKRDDSEYHWGDYLDKICSMIFSRHANAYLIILVNDKYDLPLSIKEHDCRATKHPKGPNVFPKPGDRFPGAAEFNQLMVDSGNTVRLQKPPKEQLKRQMGQVQSDIIYCEGETSTNLSTGVANGDYVFRHPEADTMLLSAYAKVRASKYTGPVVLDSEDTDVYVQAAYVLEQVRGDLLIKRKHVLINCHAMLSEEVADIIIPLHVITGSDHTSGFYGHGKKKVLEKVKINSEARDLLGRVGESLELKHEVRANMKTFVLSIIYAESADVSCGQARVSKWHKLKSKCSIHLQPDDDSLNLHMERTNYLTYCKLHYNLQDHPSPIGHGWELVNGKCRPVHHTLPPLPQQLTPPDCSDESSSDDERSHGGDSTDSDGESF
;
A
#
# COMPACT_ATOMS: atom_id res chain seq x y z
N MET A 1 -9.52 -6.49 5.91
CA MET A 1 -8.84 -5.93 7.09
C MET A 1 -9.63 -4.78 7.69
N SER A 2 -10.10 -3.82 6.87
CA SER A 2 -10.89 -2.67 7.33
C SER A 2 -12.06 -3.02 8.30
N SER A 3 -12.81 -4.09 8.05
CA SER A 3 -13.93 -4.53 8.91
C SER A 3 -13.53 -5.18 10.24
N SER A 4 -12.23 -5.34 10.52
CA SER A 4 -11.70 -5.88 11.77
C SER A 4 -11.17 -4.80 12.71
N PHE A 5 -11.01 -3.57 12.22
CA PHE A 5 -10.64 -2.43 13.03
C PHE A 5 -11.87 -1.83 13.70
N LYS A 6 -11.72 -1.37 14.95
CA LYS A 6 -12.70 -0.48 15.57
C LYS A 6 -12.45 0.92 15.04
N LEU A 7 -13.36 1.42 14.20
CA LEU A 7 -13.22 2.70 13.51
C LEU A 7 -14.12 3.75 14.16
N ASP A 8 -13.95 3.94 15.46
CA ASP A 8 -14.78 4.85 16.24
C ASP A 8 -14.42 6.30 15.86
N PRO A 9 -15.39 7.09 15.38
CA PRO A 9 -15.14 8.46 14.97
C PRO A 9 -14.87 9.35 16.19
N VAL A 10 -13.93 10.26 16.05
CA VAL A 10 -13.68 11.33 17.02
C VAL A 10 -14.74 12.41 16.84
N SER A 11 -15.35 12.86 17.94
CA SER A 11 -16.45 13.82 17.95
C SER A 11 -16.05 15.24 17.52
N GLU A 12 -14.79 15.63 17.75
CA GLU A 12 -14.29 16.97 17.45
C GLU A 12 -13.08 16.92 16.53
N LYS A 13 -13.07 17.81 15.51
CA LYS A 13 -11.89 18.02 14.67
C LYS A 13 -10.85 18.84 15.45
N PRO A 14 -9.56 18.46 15.43
CA PRO A 14 -8.53 19.23 16.10
C PRO A 14 -8.41 20.62 15.46
N ARG A 15 -8.31 21.65 16.30
CA ARG A 15 -8.19 23.05 15.86
C ARG A 15 -6.80 23.38 15.33
N ASP A 16 -5.77 22.78 15.93
CA ASP A 16 -4.38 22.88 15.52
C ASP A 16 -3.79 21.47 15.43
N HIS A 17 -3.27 21.10 14.26
CA HIS A 17 -2.69 19.77 14.05
C HIS A 17 -1.62 19.77 12.96
N VAL A 18 -0.84 18.69 12.92
CA VAL A 18 0.01 18.34 11.77
C VAL A 18 -0.79 17.42 10.85
N SER A 19 -0.80 17.69 9.56
CA SER A 19 -1.37 16.80 8.55
C SER A 19 -0.26 16.09 7.78
N LEU A 20 -0.34 14.76 7.68
CA LEU A 20 0.52 13.92 6.85
C LEU A 20 -0.33 13.38 5.70
N VAL A 21 0.00 13.75 4.48
CA VAL A 21 -0.89 13.56 3.32
C VAL A 21 -0.25 12.63 2.31
N ASP A 22 -0.97 11.56 1.98
CA ASP A 22 -0.65 10.71 0.85
C ASP A 22 -0.99 11.45 -0.46
N MET A 23 0.04 11.85 -1.21
CA MET A 23 -0.21 12.51 -2.49
C MET A 23 -0.91 11.58 -3.48
N GLY A 24 -0.72 10.26 -3.41
CA GLY A 24 -1.45 9.28 -4.21
C GLY A 24 -2.97 9.36 -4.02
N LEU A 25 -3.43 9.67 -2.81
CA LEU A 25 -4.84 9.97 -2.56
C LEU A 25 -5.26 11.27 -3.26
N ILE A 26 -4.49 12.34 -3.11
CA ILE A 26 -4.81 13.63 -3.74
C ILE A 26 -4.88 13.51 -5.25
N TRP A 27 -3.94 12.79 -5.87
CA TRP A 27 -3.94 12.49 -7.30
C TRP A 27 -5.23 11.80 -7.74
N ARG A 28 -5.65 10.75 -7.03
CA ARG A 28 -6.90 10.02 -7.32
C ARG A 28 -8.13 10.90 -7.17
N LEU A 29 -8.23 11.67 -6.09
CA LEU A 29 -9.38 12.54 -5.84
C LEU A 29 -9.42 13.75 -6.79
N ALA A 30 -8.26 14.22 -7.24
CA ALA A 30 -8.18 15.33 -8.19
C ALA A 30 -8.45 14.89 -9.63
N THR A 31 -8.41 13.58 -9.94
CA THR A 31 -8.66 13.03 -11.28
C THR A 31 -9.82 13.76 -11.94
N PRO A 32 -9.59 14.44 -13.08
CA PRO A 32 -10.64 15.24 -13.69
C PRO A 32 -11.83 14.37 -14.08
N THR A 33 -13.03 14.85 -13.75
CA THR A 33 -14.28 14.15 -14.11
C THR A 33 -14.50 14.23 -15.63
N PRO A 34 -15.43 13.44 -16.21
CA PRO A 34 -15.83 13.63 -17.60
C PRO A 34 -16.24 15.08 -17.88
N GLU A 35 -16.94 15.73 -16.95
CA GLU A 35 -17.28 17.14 -17.04
C GLU A 35 -16.02 18.01 -17.08
N ASP A 36 -15.06 17.84 -16.16
CA ASP A 36 -13.80 18.61 -16.19
C ASP A 36 -13.04 18.46 -17.53
N ARG A 37 -13.17 17.33 -18.22
CA ARG A 37 -12.41 16.98 -19.44
C ARG A 37 -13.12 17.33 -20.75
N GLU A 38 -14.44 17.16 -20.78
CA GLU A 38 -15.27 17.23 -21.98
C GLU A 38 -16.14 18.48 -22.01
N SER A 39 -16.51 19.01 -20.84
CA SER A 39 -17.18 20.30 -20.80
C SER A 39 -16.12 21.39 -20.96
N GLN A 40 -16.44 22.38 -21.79
CA GLN A 40 -15.82 23.67 -21.62
C GLN A 40 -16.14 24.14 -20.19
N LYS A 41 -15.24 24.91 -19.58
CA LYS A 41 -15.52 25.58 -18.31
C LYS A 41 -16.86 26.33 -18.41
N ARG A 42 -17.43 26.74 -17.29
CA ARG A 42 -18.69 27.51 -17.27
C ARG A 42 -18.69 28.77 -18.16
N ASP A 43 -17.51 29.24 -18.56
CA ASP A 43 -17.27 30.37 -19.46
C ASP A 43 -16.93 29.96 -20.91
N ASP A 44 -17.21 28.72 -21.29
CA ASP A 44 -16.91 28.10 -22.60
C ASP A 44 -15.40 27.99 -22.94
N SER A 45 -14.50 28.19 -21.97
CA SER A 45 -13.04 28.00 -22.18
C SER A 45 -12.58 26.54 -22.04
N GLU A 46 -11.48 26.16 -22.70
CA GLU A 46 -10.89 24.83 -22.57
C GLU A 46 -10.31 24.59 -21.16
N TYR A 47 -10.33 23.34 -20.70
CA TYR A 47 -9.69 22.94 -19.44
C TYR A 47 -8.20 22.66 -19.66
N HIS A 48 -7.35 23.30 -18.84
CA HIS A 48 -5.90 23.28 -18.98
C HIS A 48 -5.22 22.62 -17.77
N TRP A 49 -3.94 22.31 -17.91
CA TRP A 49 -3.12 21.85 -16.78
C TRP A 49 -3.12 22.84 -15.61
N GLY A 50 -3.16 24.14 -15.86
CA GLY A 50 -3.29 25.15 -14.80
C GLY A 50 -4.51 24.92 -13.90
N ASP A 51 -5.67 24.64 -14.51
CA ASP A 51 -6.93 24.38 -13.79
C ASP A 51 -6.83 23.12 -12.93
N TYR A 52 -6.20 22.07 -13.46
CA TYR A 52 -5.95 20.85 -12.71
C TYR A 52 -5.03 21.07 -11.50
N LEU A 53 -3.97 21.86 -11.67
CA LEU A 53 -3.04 22.18 -10.57
C LEU A 53 -3.72 23.06 -9.50
N ASP A 54 -4.58 23.99 -9.91
CA ASP A 54 -5.39 24.80 -9.01
C ASP A 54 -6.39 23.93 -8.23
N LYS A 55 -7.02 22.95 -8.90
CA LYS A 55 -7.87 21.96 -8.25
C LYS A 55 -7.10 21.18 -7.17
N ILE A 56 -5.90 20.69 -7.47
CA ILE A 56 -5.04 19.99 -6.48
C ILE A 56 -4.75 20.87 -5.27
N CYS A 57 -4.31 22.12 -5.49
CA CYS A 57 -3.97 23.04 -4.40
C CYS A 57 -5.21 23.36 -3.53
N SER A 58 -6.34 23.69 -4.17
CA SER A 58 -7.61 23.95 -3.52
C SER A 58 -8.08 22.76 -2.67
N MET A 59 -7.91 21.53 -3.18
CA MET A 59 -8.21 20.32 -2.43
C MET A 59 -7.32 20.17 -1.19
N ILE A 60 -6.00 20.37 -1.31
CA ILE A 60 -5.09 20.30 -0.16
C ILE A 60 -5.47 21.36 0.89
N PHE A 61 -5.64 22.62 0.48
CA PHE A 61 -5.93 23.71 1.42
C PHE A 61 -7.29 23.56 2.11
N SER A 62 -8.34 23.19 1.38
CA SER A 62 -9.67 22.99 1.96
C SER A 62 -9.73 21.77 2.88
N ARG A 63 -9.01 20.69 2.55
CA ARG A 63 -8.95 19.46 3.35
C ARG A 63 -8.15 19.62 4.64
N HIS A 64 -7.24 20.59 4.69
CA HIS A 64 -6.26 20.78 5.76
C HIS A 64 -6.26 22.23 6.29
N ALA A 65 -7.40 22.93 6.20
CA ALA A 65 -7.50 24.36 6.55
C ALA A 65 -7.07 24.71 7.99
N ASN A 66 -7.16 23.74 8.91
CA ASN A 66 -6.80 23.88 10.32
C ASN A 66 -5.42 23.27 10.67
N ALA A 67 -4.68 22.79 9.67
CA ALA A 67 -3.34 22.26 9.90
C ALA A 67 -2.36 23.43 9.93
N TYR A 68 -1.51 23.54 10.95
CA TYR A 68 -0.44 24.54 10.95
C TYR A 68 0.77 24.06 10.16
N LEU A 69 0.93 22.73 10.00
CA LEU A 69 1.96 22.08 9.20
C LEU A 69 1.32 20.96 8.36
N ILE A 70 1.61 20.96 7.06
CA ILE A 70 1.19 19.94 6.10
C ILE A 70 2.44 19.29 5.52
N ILE A 71 2.57 17.97 5.65
CA ILE A 71 3.65 17.19 5.06
C ILE A 71 3.06 16.33 3.95
N LEU A 72 3.41 16.68 2.71
CA LEU A 72 2.95 16.02 1.49
C LEU A 72 3.96 14.95 1.11
N VAL A 73 3.54 13.68 1.08
CA VAL A 73 4.41 12.54 0.79
C VAL A 73 4.04 11.94 -0.55
N ASN A 74 4.98 11.92 -1.48
CA ASN A 74 4.84 11.22 -2.75
C ASN A 74 5.52 9.84 -2.71
N ASP A 75 4.97 8.90 -3.46
CA ASP A 75 5.66 7.66 -3.81
C ASP A 75 6.95 7.93 -4.59
N LYS A 76 7.91 7.01 -4.43
CA LYS A 76 9.17 7.05 -5.19
C LYS A 76 9.06 6.17 -6.42
N TYR A 77 8.58 6.76 -7.52
CA TYR A 77 8.34 6.04 -8.77
C TYR A 77 9.61 5.73 -9.59
N ASP A 78 10.75 6.36 -9.29
CA ASP A 78 12.00 6.23 -10.06
C ASP A 78 13.00 5.19 -9.51
N LEU A 79 12.60 4.39 -8.52
CA LEU A 79 13.49 3.36 -7.97
C LEU A 79 13.68 2.19 -8.95
N PRO A 80 14.93 1.85 -9.33
CA PRO A 80 15.22 0.67 -10.14
C PRO A 80 14.75 -0.65 -9.50
N LEU A 81 14.62 -0.64 -8.17
CA LEU A 81 14.22 -1.79 -7.34
C LEU A 81 12.82 -1.61 -6.74
N SER A 82 11.97 -0.77 -7.34
CA SER A 82 10.58 -0.65 -6.90
C SER A 82 9.89 -2.01 -6.99
N ILE A 83 9.27 -2.42 -5.89
CA ILE A 83 8.47 -3.65 -5.80
C ILE A 83 6.99 -3.42 -6.18
N LYS A 84 6.61 -2.18 -6.53
CA LYS A 84 5.26 -1.85 -6.98
C LYS A 84 4.98 -2.46 -8.35
N GLU A 85 4.01 -3.38 -8.37
CA GLU A 85 3.59 -4.17 -9.52
C GLU A 85 2.97 -3.33 -10.66
N HIS A 86 2.75 -2.02 -10.45
CA HIS A 86 2.34 -1.10 -11.50
C HIS A 86 3.26 -1.18 -12.74
N ASP A 87 4.55 -1.50 -12.54
CA ASP A 87 5.52 -1.73 -13.60
C ASP A 87 5.30 -3.02 -14.41
N CYS A 88 4.59 -4.01 -13.86
CA CYS A 88 4.23 -5.26 -14.52
C CYS A 88 3.01 -5.06 -15.45
N ARG A 89 1.99 -4.31 -15.00
CA ARG A 89 0.81 -3.98 -15.84
C ARG A 89 1.15 -3.04 -17.00
N ALA A 90 2.17 -2.19 -16.83
CA ALA A 90 2.68 -1.30 -17.88
C ALA A 90 3.21 -2.03 -19.13
N THR A 91 3.48 -3.34 -19.06
CA THR A 91 3.95 -4.12 -20.23
C THR A 91 2.89 -4.28 -21.33
N LYS A 92 1.60 -4.06 -21.01
CA LYS A 92 0.50 -4.13 -21.99
C LYS A 92 0.32 -2.83 -22.81
N HIS A 93 0.97 -1.73 -22.43
CA HIS A 93 0.85 -0.46 -23.14
C HIS A 93 2.21 0.02 -23.67
N PRO A 94 2.31 0.44 -24.95
CA PRO A 94 3.54 1.03 -25.46
C PRO A 94 3.90 2.25 -24.63
N LYS A 95 5.20 2.40 -24.30
CA LYS A 95 5.71 3.57 -23.59
C LYS A 95 5.24 4.84 -24.32
N GLY A 96 4.44 5.64 -23.64
CA GLY A 96 4.01 6.93 -24.16
C GLY A 96 5.21 7.87 -24.31
N PRO A 97 5.07 8.96 -25.09
CA PRO A 97 6.07 10.01 -25.13
C PRO A 97 6.29 10.61 -23.72
N ASN A 98 7.49 11.11 -23.46
CA ASN A 98 7.75 11.89 -22.26
C ASN A 98 6.92 13.17 -22.31
N VAL A 99 6.12 13.44 -21.28
CA VAL A 99 5.27 14.64 -21.22
C VAL A 99 5.79 15.60 -20.16
N PHE A 100 5.84 16.89 -20.52
CA PHE A 100 6.22 17.99 -19.65
C PHE A 100 5.10 19.03 -19.66
N PRO A 101 4.06 18.85 -18.83
CA PRO A 101 2.89 19.71 -18.91
C PRO A 101 3.23 21.14 -18.51
N LYS A 102 2.78 22.11 -19.30
CA LYS A 102 2.83 23.53 -18.95
C LYS A 102 1.43 23.98 -18.54
N PRO A 103 1.31 24.99 -17.64
CA PRO A 103 0.00 25.45 -17.18
C PRO A 103 -0.99 25.85 -18.28
N GLY A 104 -0.50 26.39 -19.41
CA GLY A 104 -1.32 26.78 -20.55
C GLY A 104 -1.54 25.69 -21.59
N ASP A 105 -1.02 24.47 -21.38
CA ASP A 105 -1.29 23.34 -22.28
C ASP A 105 -2.68 22.78 -21.95
N ARG A 106 -3.42 22.37 -22.99
CA ARG A 106 -4.70 21.68 -22.84
C ARG A 106 -4.52 20.41 -22.00
N PHE A 107 -5.44 20.16 -21.08
CA PHE A 107 -5.41 18.96 -20.28
C PHE A 107 -5.78 17.73 -21.15
N PRO A 108 -5.06 16.61 -21.04
CA PRO A 108 -5.30 15.42 -21.84
C PRO A 108 -6.67 14.78 -21.56
N GLY A 109 -7.19 14.06 -22.55
CA GLY A 109 -8.39 13.24 -22.37
C GLY A 109 -8.17 12.10 -21.36
N ALA A 110 -9.26 11.44 -20.95
CA ALA A 110 -9.21 10.38 -19.94
C ALA A 110 -8.21 9.25 -20.27
N ALA A 111 -8.26 8.75 -21.51
CA ALA A 111 -7.39 7.67 -21.96
C ALA A 111 -5.91 8.09 -21.99
N GLU A 112 -5.63 9.30 -22.48
CA GLU A 112 -4.28 9.87 -22.55
C GLU A 112 -3.70 10.12 -21.16
N PHE A 113 -4.50 10.66 -20.24
CA PHE A 113 -4.08 10.87 -18.85
C PHE A 113 -3.77 9.53 -18.17
N ASN A 114 -4.64 8.53 -18.32
CA ASN A 114 -4.39 7.20 -17.76
C ASN A 114 -3.12 6.57 -18.36
N GLN A 115 -2.89 6.71 -19.66
CA GLN A 115 -1.67 6.23 -20.31
C GLN A 115 -0.42 6.93 -19.76
N LEU A 116 -0.52 8.23 -19.48
CA LEU A 116 0.57 9.01 -18.90
C LEU A 116 0.92 8.54 -17.48
N MET A 117 -0.08 8.22 -16.66
CA MET A 117 0.11 7.72 -15.28
C MET A 117 0.68 6.30 -15.20
N VAL A 118 0.66 5.53 -16.29
CA VAL A 118 1.25 4.18 -16.37
C VAL A 118 2.78 4.23 -16.50
N ASP A 119 3.34 5.30 -17.07
CA ASP A 119 4.79 5.47 -17.19
C ASP A 119 5.36 6.11 -15.92
N SER A 120 6.18 5.37 -15.18
CA SER A 120 6.78 5.85 -13.92
C SER A 120 7.60 7.13 -14.11
N GLY A 121 8.29 7.28 -15.25
CA GLY A 121 9.03 8.50 -15.57
C GLY A 121 8.12 9.72 -15.72
N ASN A 122 6.96 9.57 -16.35
CA ASN A 122 5.96 10.62 -16.42
C ASN A 122 5.36 10.94 -15.06
N THR A 123 5.08 9.94 -14.22
CA THR A 123 4.56 10.17 -12.86
C THR A 123 5.55 10.98 -12.02
N VAL A 124 6.85 10.71 -12.10
CA VAL A 124 7.90 11.53 -11.45
C VAL A 124 7.88 12.96 -11.96
N ARG A 125 7.77 13.16 -13.28
CA ARG A 125 7.71 14.51 -13.88
C ARG A 125 6.47 15.27 -13.43
N LEU A 126 5.34 14.59 -13.25
CA LEU A 126 4.10 15.18 -12.76
C LEU A 126 4.15 15.64 -11.31
N GLN A 127 5.11 15.19 -10.49
CA GLN A 127 5.23 15.69 -9.11
C GLN A 127 5.71 17.17 -9.06
N LYS A 128 6.44 17.62 -10.09
CA LYS A 128 7.01 18.98 -10.11
C LYS A 128 5.96 20.09 -10.27
N PRO A 129 5.01 20.04 -11.22
CA PRO A 129 4.05 21.12 -11.40
C PRO A 129 3.18 21.43 -10.17
N PRO A 130 2.63 20.45 -9.42
CA PRO A 130 1.91 20.74 -8.17
C PRO A 130 2.79 21.39 -7.12
N LYS A 131 4.04 20.96 -6.97
CA LYS A 131 5.00 21.58 -6.05
C LYS A 131 5.19 23.07 -6.36
N GLU A 132 5.40 23.40 -7.63
CA GLU A 132 5.55 24.80 -8.08
C GLU A 132 4.26 25.61 -7.97
N GLN A 133 3.10 24.98 -8.16
CA GLN A 133 1.81 25.67 -7.98
C GLN A 133 1.51 25.94 -6.51
N LEU A 134 1.73 24.96 -5.63
CA LEU A 134 1.62 25.12 -4.18
C LEU A 134 2.54 26.24 -3.69
N LYS A 135 3.79 26.27 -4.17
CA LYS A 135 4.75 27.33 -3.84
C LYS A 135 4.24 28.73 -4.20
N ARG A 136 3.59 28.89 -5.36
CA ARG A 136 2.99 30.17 -5.78
C ARG A 136 1.82 30.59 -4.90
N GLN A 137 1.09 29.62 -4.34
CA GLN A 137 -0.10 29.87 -3.53
C GLN A 137 0.17 29.92 -2.02
N MET A 138 1.42 29.72 -1.57
CA MET A 138 1.77 29.74 -0.14
C MET A 138 1.31 31.01 0.60
N GLY A 139 1.28 32.17 -0.07
CA GLY A 139 0.79 33.41 0.51
C GLY A 139 -0.73 33.45 0.81
N GLN A 140 -1.48 32.43 0.39
CA GLN A 140 -2.93 32.32 0.58
C GLN A 140 -3.31 31.47 1.80
N VAL A 141 -2.35 30.80 2.44
CA VAL A 141 -2.58 29.89 3.56
C VAL A 141 -1.71 30.23 4.75
N GLN A 142 -2.17 29.87 5.95
CA GLN A 142 -1.40 30.05 7.19
C GLN A 142 -0.48 28.86 7.50
N SER A 143 -0.68 27.74 6.82
CA SER A 143 0.04 26.50 7.04
C SER A 143 1.44 26.55 6.42
N ASP A 144 2.42 26.02 7.14
CA ASP A 144 3.68 25.60 6.52
C ASP A 144 3.50 24.30 5.74
N ILE A 145 4.17 24.17 4.60
CA ILE A 145 4.09 22.97 3.76
C ILE A 145 5.49 22.39 3.54
N ILE A 146 5.65 21.12 3.89
CA ILE A 146 6.82 20.31 3.55
C ILE A 146 6.41 19.37 2.41
N TYR A 147 7.12 19.45 1.30
CA TYR A 147 6.90 18.60 0.12
C TYR A 147 8.01 17.56 0.01
N CYS A 148 7.66 16.28 0.14
CA CYS A 148 8.60 15.16 0.10
C CYS A 148 8.53 14.43 -1.26
N GLU A 149 9.69 14.28 -1.90
CA GLU A 149 9.90 13.64 -3.20
C GLU A 149 10.98 12.56 -3.07
N GLY A 150 10.77 11.61 -2.15
CA GLY A 150 11.73 10.56 -1.82
C GLY A 150 13.04 11.12 -1.23
N GLU A 151 14.07 11.28 -2.06
CA GLU A 151 15.42 11.70 -1.63
C GLU A 151 15.54 13.19 -1.30
N THR A 152 14.52 13.99 -1.62
CA THR A 152 14.50 15.41 -1.31
C THR A 152 13.23 15.76 -0.55
N SER A 153 13.36 16.75 0.34
CA SER A 153 12.19 17.42 0.88
C SER A 153 12.44 18.92 0.92
N THR A 154 11.39 19.72 0.75
CA THR A 154 11.49 21.18 0.69
C THR A 154 10.39 21.80 1.52
N ASN A 155 10.73 22.74 2.40
CA ASN A 155 9.74 23.61 3.02
C ASN A 155 9.36 24.68 1.98
N LEU A 156 8.11 24.68 1.52
CA LEU A 156 7.65 25.53 0.42
C LEU A 156 7.54 27.01 0.84
N SER A 157 7.31 27.30 2.13
CA SER A 157 7.26 28.66 2.67
C SER A 157 8.62 29.35 2.59
N THR A 158 9.69 28.62 2.92
CA THR A 158 11.07 29.15 3.00
C THR A 158 11.88 28.88 1.72
N GLY A 159 11.47 27.89 0.92
CA GLY A 159 12.24 27.37 -0.21
C GLY A 159 13.49 26.59 0.21
N VAL A 160 13.70 26.33 1.50
CA VAL A 160 14.88 25.65 2.03
C VAL A 160 14.69 24.14 1.97
N ALA A 161 15.74 23.43 1.54
CA ALA A 161 15.78 21.97 1.61
C ALA A 161 15.68 21.52 3.07
N ASN A 162 14.80 20.56 3.35
CA ASN A 162 14.60 20.05 4.70
C ASN A 162 15.17 18.63 4.78
N GLY A 163 16.33 18.47 5.40
CA GLY A 163 16.98 17.17 5.54
C GLY A 163 16.26 16.21 6.48
N ASP A 164 15.41 16.73 7.37
CA ASP A 164 14.78 15.93 8.44
C ASP A 164 13.67 15.01 7.93
N TYR A 165 13.10 15.34 6.77
CA TYR A 165 12.01 14.61 6.11
C TYR A 165 12.44 13.98 4.78
N VAL A 166 13.70 13.57 4.68
CA VAL A 166 14.20 12.72 3.59
C VAL A 166 14.00 11.27 3.96
N PHE A 167 13.17 10.56 3.20
CA PHE A 167 12.86 9.14 3.43
C PHE A 167 13.19 8.35 2.16
N ARG A 168 14.06 7.34 2.26
CA ARG A 168 14.40 6.48 1.10
C ARG A 168 13.68 5.15 1.19
N HIS A 169 12.36 5.21 1.40
CA HIS A 169 11.47 4.08 1.27
C HIS A 169 10.76 4.13 -0.10
N PRO A 170 10.55 2.99 -0.78
CA PRO A 170 9.82 2.96 -2.05
C PRO A 170 8.35 3.36 -1.94
N GLU A 171 7.71 3.09 -0.81
CA GLU A 171 6.26 3.25 -0.63
C GLU A 171 5.94 4.45 0.27
N ALA A 172 4.99 5.28 -0.16
CA ALA A 172 4.52 6.45 0.56
C ALA A 172 3.84 6.14 1.90
N ASP A 173 3.18 4.99 2.03
CA ASP A 173 2.53 4.56 3.27
C ASP A 173 3.54 4.52 4.44
N THR A 174 4.67 3.84 4.27
CA THR A 174 5.72 3.75 5.29
C THR A 174 6.42 5.09 5.49
N MET A 175 6.57 5.91 4.45
CA MET A 175 7.12 7.27 4.57
C MET A 175 6.22 8.18 5.41
N LEU A 176 4.89 8.04 5.35
CA LEU A 176 3.97 8.77 6.22
C LEU A 176 4.23 8.45 7.70
N LEU A 177 4.40 7.17 8.04
CA LEU A 177 4.67 6.76 9.42
C LEU A 177 6.09 7.13 9.87
N SER A 178 7.04 7.18 8.94
CA SER A 178 8.37 7.76 9.19
C SER A 178 8.28 9.25 9.56
N ALA A 179 7.47 10.01 8.82
CA ALA A 179 7.22 11.42 9.09
C ALA A 179 6.52 11.61 10.44
N TYR A 180 5.56 10.75 10.79
CA TYR A 180 4.93 10.75 12.11
C TYR A 180 5.98 10.60 13.23
N ALA A 181 6.87 9.61 13.13
CA ALA A 181 7.90 9.40 14.13
C ALA A 181 8.88 10.58 14.23
N LYS A 182 9.19 11.24 13.11
CA LYS A 182 10.01 12.47 13.10
C LYS A 182 9.31 13.64 13.78
N VAL A 183 8.02 13.84 13.51
CA VAL A 183 7.19 14.85 14.20
C VAL A 183 7.17 14.58 15.71
N ARG A 184 7.07 13.33 16.14
CA ARG A 184 7.12 12.99 17.58
C ARG A 184 8.52 13.20 18.17
N ALA A 185 9.57 12.87 17.45
CA ALA A 185 10.95 13.10 17.86
C ALA A 185 11.30 14.60 18.01
N SER A 186 10.61 15.48 17.28
CA SER A 186 10.73 16.94 17.45
C SER A 186 9.98 17.47 18.69
N LYS A 187 9.45 16.58 19.54
CA LYS A 187 8.69 16.86 20.77
C LYS A 187 7.32 17.49 20.54
N TYR A 188 6.77 17.39 19.33
CA TYR A 188 5.39 17.77 19.10
C TYR A 188 4.44 16.78 19.79
N THR A 189 3.62 17.27 20.71
CA THR A 189 2.67 16.46 21.49
C THR A 189 1.23 16.55 21.01
N GLY A 190 0.92 17.46 20.08
CA GLY A 190 -0.45 17.64 19.59
C GLY A 190 -0.92 16.55 18.61
N PRO A 191 -2.15 16.68 18.07
CA PRO A 191 -2.69 15.73 17.11
C PRO A 191 -1.92 15.70 15.80
N VAL A 192 -1.71 14.50 15.27
CA VAL A 192 -1.21 14.25 13.91
C VAL A 192 -2.29 13.50 13.13
N VAL A 193 -2.65 14.02 11.97
CA VAL A 193 -3.72 13.47 11.11
C VAL A 193 -3.09 12.89 9.84
N LEU A 194 -3.26 11.59 9.64
CA LEU A 194 -2.96 10.90 8.39
C LEU A 194 -4.14 11.08 7.42
N ASP A 195 -3.91 11.63 6.24
CA ASP A 195 -4.90 11.69 5.15
C ASP A 195 -4.50 10.69 4.06
N SER A 196 -4.95 9.45 4.27
CA SER A 196 -4.84 8.34 3.33
C SER A 196 -6.06 7.43 3.46
N GLU A 197 -6.46 6.82 2.34
CA GLU A 197 -7.51 5.79 2.30
C GLU A 197 -6.94 4.38 2.10
N ASP A 198 -5.61 4.25 2.05
CA ASP A 198 -4.94 2.97 1.86
C ASP A 198 -4.98 2.13 3.15
N THR A 199 -5.43 0.88 3.04
CA THR A 199 -5.52 -0.03 4.20
C THR A 199 -4.14 -0.32 4.81
N ASP A 200 -3.07 -0.26 4.02
CA ASP A 200 -1.72 -0.48 4.50
C ASP A 200 -1.29 0.58 5.53
N VAL A 201 -1.75 1.83 5.35
CA VAL A 201 -1.55 2.91 6.32
C VAL A 201 -2.29 2.62 7.64
N TYR A 202 -3.50 2.05 7.59
CA TYR A 202 -4.27 1.69 8.79
C TYR A 202 -3.57 0.59 9.59
N VAL A 203 -3.06 -0.43 8.88
CA VAL A 203 -2.31 -1.54 9.46
C VAL A 203 -1.03 -1.03 10.13
N GLN A 204 -0.25 -0.22 9.42
CA GLN A 204 1.03 0.27 9.93
C GLN A 204 0.84 1.31 11.04
N ALA A 205 -0.16 2.19 10.96
CA ALA A 205 -0.47 3.16 12.01
C ALA A 205 -0.82 2.48 13.35
N ALA A 206 -1.55 1.36 13.31
CA ALA A 206 -1.88 0.60 14.51
C ALA A 206 -0.62 0.04 15.19
N TYR A 207 0.35 -0.47 14.41
CA TYR A 207 1.63 -0.93 14.96
C TYR A 207 2.51 0.23 15.46
N VAL A 208 2.69 1.28 14.64
CA VAL A 208 3.61 2.38 14.93
C VAL A 208 3.21 3.15 16.18
N LEU A 209 1.92 3.22 16.48
CA LEU A 209 1.43 3.92 17.67
C LEU A 209 1.86 3.26 18.99
N GLU A 210 2.04 1.93 19.01
CA GLU A 210 2.59 1.23 20.16
C GLU A 210 4.08 1.56 20.35
N GLN A 211 4.80 1.77 19.25
CA GLN A 211 6.22 2.11 19.26
C GLN A 211 6.48 3.60 19.52
N VAL A 212 5.60 4.48 19.05
CA VAL A 212 5.71 5.94 19.13
C VAL A 212 4.38 6.54 19.58
N ARG A 213 4.25 6.68 20.90
CA ARG A 213 3.04 7.19 21.55
C ARG A 213 2.72 8.62 21.12
N GLY A 214 1.41 8.89 20.97
CA GLY A 214 0.84 10.22 20.79
C GLY A 214 -0.52 10.19 20.11
N ASP A 215 -1.13 11.36 19.93
CA ASP A 215 -2.44 11.49 19.28
C ASP A 215 -2.32 11.32 17.76
N LEU A 216 -2.43 10.08 17.27
CA LEU A 216 -2.45 9.73 15.85
C LEU A 216 -3.88 9.45 15.39
N LEU A 217 -4.33 10.22 14.41
CA LEU A 217 -5.67 10.12 13.83
C LEU A 217 -5.56 9.80 12.34
N ILE A 218 -6.47 8.99 11.81
CA ILE A 218 -6.63 8.80 10.36
C ILE A 218 -7.91 9.47 9.90
N LYS A 219 -7.81 10.26 8.84
CA LYS A 219 -8.94 10.88 8.16
C LYS A 219 -9.55 9.90 7.17
N ARG A 220 -10.84 9.62 7.34
CA ARG A 220 -11.62 8.78 6.44
C ARG A 220 -12.86 9.55 6.02
N LYS A 221 -12.95 9.93 4.74
CA LYS A 221 -14.02 10.81 4.24
C LYS A 221 -14.15 12.09 5.09
N HIS A 222 -15.22 12.21 5.87
CA HIS A 222 -15.51 13.38 6.73
C HIS A 222 -15.25 13.15 8.22
N VAL A 223 -14.84 11.93 8.60
CA VAL A 223 -14.59 11.55 9.99
C VAL A 223 -13.10 11.35 10.27
N LEU A 224 -12.70 11.54 11.52
CA LEU A 224 -11.37 11.21 12.04
C LEU A 224 -11.49 9.97 12.92
N ILE A 225 -10.57 9.03 12.78
CA ILE A 225 -10.54 7.78 13.53
C ILE A 225 -9.30 7.78 14.40
N ASN A 226 -9.44 7.46 15.68
CA ASN A 226 -8.30 7.35 16.59
C ASN A 226 -7.60 6.01 16.40
N CYS A 227 -6.31 6.04 16.03
CA CYS A 227 -5.53 4.83 15.79
C CYS A 227 -5.36 3.95 17.04
N HIS A 228 -5.34 4.55 18.24
CA HIS A 228 -5.18 3.81 19.51
C HIS A 228 -6.33 2.85 19.78
N ALA A 229 -7.53 3.18 19.31
CA ALA A 229 -8.72 2.37 19.57
C ALA A 229 -8.87 1.22 18.55
N MET A 230 -8.08 1.21 17.47
CA MET A 230 -8.31 0.35 16.32
C MET A 230 -8.13 -1.13 16.62
N LEU A 231 -7.12 -1.48 17.43
CA LEU A 231 -6.76 -2.85 17.82
C LEU A 231 -6.37 -2.89 19.31
N SER A 232 -6.39 -4.09 19.90
CA SER A 232 -5.72 -4.33 21.18
C SER A 232 -4.20 -4.40 20.95
N GLU A 233 -3.42 -4.04 21.97
CA GLU A 233 -1.95 -4.08 21.98
C GLU A 233 -1.41 -5.41 21.43
N GLU A 234 -1.86 -6.56 21.96
CA GLU A 234 -1.43 -7.90 21.50
C GLU A 234 -1.66 -8.16 20.00
N VAL A 235 -2.65 -7.50 19.39
CA VAL A 235 -2.98 -7.67 17.98
C VAL A 235 -2.24 -6.64 17.12
N ALA A 236 -2.00 -5.44 17.65
CA ALA A 236 -1.22 -4.40 16.99
C ALA A 236 0.22 -4.86 16.71
N ASP A 237 0.84 -5.58 17.64
CA ASP A 237 2.21 -6.09 17.49
C ASP A 237 2.36 -7.08 16.32
N ILE A 238 1.32 -7.85 16.01
CA ILE A 238 1.34 -8.88 14.97
C ILE A 238 0.62 -8.47 13.68
N ILE A 239 0.07 -7.24 13.62
CA ILE A 239 -0.85 -6.87 12.56
C ILE A 239 -0.16 -6.79 11.18
N ILE A 240 1.07 -6.29 11.15
CA ILE A 240 1.89 -6.19 9.94
C ILE A 240 2.21 -7.59 9.39
N PRO A 241 2.86 -8.50 10.15
CA PRO A 241 3.17 -9.84 9.62
C PRO A 241 1.91 -10.60 9.22
N LEU A 242 0.81 -10.46 9.97
CA LEU A 242 -0.47 -11.05 9.62
C LEU A 242 -1.03 -10.51 8.30
N HIS A 243 -1.02 -9.18 8.11
CA HIS A 243 -1.51 -8.53 6.89
C HIS A 243 -0.71 -8.99 5.68
N VAL A 244 0.62 -9.02 5.80
CA VAL A 244 1.53 -9.39 4.71
C VAL A 244 1.42 -10.90 4.38
N ILE A 245 1.44 -11.79 5.38
CA ILE A 245 1.41 -13.24 5.12
C ILE A 245 0.09 -13.68 4.49
N THR A 246 -1.02 -13.00 4.82
CA THR A 246 -2.35 -13.29 4.28
C THR A 246 -2.64 -12.58 2.94
N GLY A 247 -1.59 -11.98 2.35
CA GLY A 247 -1.58 -11.33 1.05
C GLY A 247 -1.71 -9.82 1.17
N SER A 248 -0.74 -9.07 0.67
CA SER A 248 -0.73 -7.60 0.53
C SER A 248 -0.57 -7.27 -0.95
N ASP A 249 -0.35 -6.01 -1.30
CA ASP A 249 -0.09 -5.62 -2.70
C ASP A 249 1.13 -6.35 -3.31
N HIS A 250 2.02 -6.88 -2.47
CA HIS A 250 3.28 -7.51 -2.88
C HIS A 250 3.36 -9.01 -2.57
N THR A 251 2.29 -9.58 -1.99
CA THR A 251 2.24 -10.99 -1.59
C THR A 251 0.91 -11.62 -1.99
N SER A 252 0.95 -12.85 -2.47
CA SER A 252 -0.26 -13.59 -2.86
C SER A 252 -1.16 -13.91 -1.67
N GLY A 253 -2.47 -13.95 -1.88
CA GLY A 253 -3.42 -14.45 -0.87
C GLY A 253 -3.50 -15.98 -0.84
N PHE A 254 -3.93 -16.54 0.29
CA PHE A 254 -4.25 -17.97 0.38
C PHE A 254 -5.70 -18.22 -0.06
N TYR A 255 -5.89 -19.06 -1.08
CA TYR A 255 -7.22 -19.32 -1.65
C TYR A 255 -8.25 -19.77 -0.60
N GLY A 256 -9.36 -19.03 -0.48
CA GLY A 256 -10.44 -19.32 0.48
C GLY A 256 -10.17 -18.87 1.92
N HIS A 257 -9.06 -18.16 2.17
CA HIS A 257 -8.65 -17.71 3.51
C HIS A 257 -8.33 -16.21 3.52
N GLY A 258 -9.38 -15.40 3.70
CA GLY A 258 -9.22 -13.95 3.84
C GLY A 258 -8.66 -13.51 5.20
N LYS A 259 -8.02 -12.33 5.23
CA LYS A 259 -7.36 -11.74 6.41
C LYS A 259 -8.20 -11.80 7.69
N LYS A 260 -9.48 -11.43 7.61
CA LYS A 260 -10.42 -11.44 8.76
C LYS A 260 -10.52 -12.84 9.38
N LYS A 261 -10.67 -13.88 8.56
CA LYS A 261 -10.80 -15.26 9.03
C LYS A 261 -9.54 -15.76 9.73
N VAL A 262 -8.36 -15.37 9.23
CA VAL A 262 -7.08 -15.72 9.85
C VAL A 262 -6.87 -14.94 11.14
N LEU A 263 -7.19 -13.64 11.16
CA LEU A 263 -7.11 -12.80 12.35
C LEU A 263 -7.93 -13.37 13.52
N GLU A 264 -9.17 -13.81 13.29
CA GLU A 264 -9.98 -14.41 14.37
C GLU A 264 -9.36 -15.68 14.95
N LYS A 265 -8.64 -16.47 14.15
CA LYS A 265 -7.89 -17.64 14.64
C LYS A 265 -6.66 -17.24 15.46
N VAL A 266 -5.92 -16.22 14.99
CA VAL A 266 -4.70 -15.71 15.65
C VAL A 266 -5.03 -15.04 16.98
N LYS A 267 -6.15 -14.31 17.09
CA LYS A 267 -6.59 -13.65 18.32
C LYS A 267 -6.71 -14.59 19.52
N ILE A 268 -7.09 -15.85 19.30
CA ILE A 268 -7.25 -16.84 20.37
C ILE A 268 -6.07 -17.80 20.53
N ASN A 269 -5.06 -17.69 19.67
CA ASN A 269 -3.89 -18.58 19.66
C ASN A 269 -2.62 -17.77 19.99
N SER A 270 -2.10 -17.92 21.21
CA SER A 270 -0.90 -17.22 21.67
C SER A 270 0.36 -17.65 20.93
N GLU A 271 0.53 -18.95 20.65
CA GLU A 271 1.70 -19.46 19.91
C GLU A 271 1.77 -18.87 18.49
N ALA A 272 0.61 -18.70 17.84
CA ALA A 272 0.52 -18.04 16.55
C ALA A 272 0.90 -16.56 16.63
N ARG A 273 0.56 -15.86 17.72
CA ARG A 273 0.99 -14.48 17.94
C ARG A 273 2.49 -14.39 18.19
N ASP A 274 3.03 -15.24 19.05
CA ASP A 274 4.46 -15.30 19.34
C ASP A 274 5.28 -15.58 18.08
N LEU A 275 4.81 -16.51 17.23
CA LEU A 275 5.44 -16.78 15.94
C LEU A 275 5.39 -15.57 15.00
N LEU A 276 4.23 -14.94 14.84
CA LEU A 276 4.08 -13.78 13.96
C LEU A 276 4.92 -12.60 14.44
N GLY A 277 5.06 -12.39 15.76
CA GLY A 277 5.93 -11.38 16.34
C GLY A 277 7.40 -11.56 15.97
N ARG A 278 7.84 -12.79 15.65
CA ARG A 278 9.20 -13.10 15.20
C ARG A 278 9.46 -12.85 13.70
N VAL A 279 8.40 -12.63 12.91
CA VAL A 279 8.52 -12.42 11.47
C VAL A 279 8.96 -10.99 11.20
N GLY A 280 9.99 -10.80 10.38
CA GLY A 280 10.52 -9.49 10.04
C GLY A 280 11.37 -8.83 11.15
N GLU A 281 11.66 -9.52 12.26
CA GLU A 281 12.65 -9.05 13.26
C GLU A 281 14.07 -8.91 12.67
N SER A 282 14.38 -9.73 11.66
CA SER A 282 15.64 -9.73 10.93
C SER A 282 15.37 -9.83 9.43
N LEU A 283 16.26 -9.21 8.64
CA LEU A 283 16.17 -9.24 7.18
C LEU A 283 16.19 -10.67 6.62
N GLU A 284 17.06 -11.53 7.16
CA GLU A 284 17.10 -12.94 6.83
C GLU A 284 16.03 -13.72 7.61
N LEU A 285 15.26 -14.54 6.88
CA LEU A 285 14.28 -15.44 7.49
C LEU A 285 14.98 -16.63 8.14
N LYS A 286 15.01 -16.64 9.48
CA LYS A 286 15.60 -17.73 10.28
C LYS A 286 14.93 -19.06 9.95
N HIS A 287 15.74 -20.13 9.82
CA HIS A 287 15.25 -21.48 9.48
C HIS A 287 14.14 -21.99 10.41
N GLU A 288 14.28 -21.76 11.72
CA GLU A 288 13.27 -22.14 12.72
C GLU A 288 11.95 -21.40 12.50
N VAL A 289 11.99 -20.08 12.27
CA VAL A 289 10.79 -19.26 11.99
C VAL A 289 10.14 -19.73 10.70
N ARG A 290 10.92 -20.02 9.65
CA ARG A 290 10.42 -20.58 8.39
C ARG A 290 9.68 -21.90 8.60
N ALA A 291 10.27 -22.83 9.35
CA ALA A 291 9.64 -24.12 9.65
C ALA A 291 8.32 -23.94 10.41
N ASN A 292 8.31 -23.10 11.45
CA ASN A 292 7.12 -22.83 12.24
C ASN A 292 6.04 -22.09 11.42
N MET A 293 6.42 -21.20 10.51
CA MET A 293 5.49 -20.54 9.59
C MET A 293 4.83 -21.53 8.63
N LYS A 294 5.53 -22.56 8.16
CA LYS A 294 4.89 -23.64 7.37
C LYS A 294 3.81 -24.34 8.18
N THR A 295 4.13 -24.72 9.43
CA THR A 295 3.16 -25.34 10.34
C THR A 295 1.99 -24.41 10.61
N PHE A 296 2.22 -23.11 10.79
CA PHE A 296 1.16 -22.10 10.94
C PHE A 296 0.24 -22.04 9.72
N VAL A 297 0.78 -22.01 8.50
CA VAL A 297 -0.04 -21.98 7.28
C VAL A 297 -0.88 -23.26 7.17
N LEU A 298 -0.30 -24.43 7.40
CA LEU A 298 -1.05 -25.69 7.29
C LEU A 298 -2.09 -25.83 8.41
N SER A 299 -1.70 -25.65 9.67
CA SER A 299 -2.58 -25.89 10.82
C SER A 299 -3.56 -24.76 11.12
N ILE A 300 -3.11 -23.51 11.06
CA ILE A 300 -3.96 -22.37 11.42
C ILE A 300 -4.75 -21.90 10.21
N ILE A 301 -4.11 -21.72 9.05
CA ILE A 301 -4.83 -21.21 7.87
C ILE A 301 -5.72 -22.31 7.30
N TYR A 302 -5.12 -23.43 6.87
CA TYR A 302 -5.82 -24.52 6.18
C TYR A 302 -6.47 -25.58 7.09
N ALA A 303 -6.19 -25.58 8.39
CA ALA A 303 -6.73 -26.57 9.34
C ALA A 303 -6.32 -28.02 9.03
N GLU A 304 -5.12 -28.21 8.48
CA GLU A 304 -4.48 -29.52 8.34
C GLU A 304 -3.76 -29.91 9.64
N SER A 305 -3.39 -31.19 9.77
CA SER A 305 -2.58 -31.63 10.91
C SER A 305 -1.14 -31.09 10.79
N ALA A 306 -0.48 -30.83 11.92
CA ALA A 306 0.84 -30.20 11.97
C ALA A 306 1.97 -31.06 11.38
N ASP A 307 1.76 -32.38 11.29
CA ASP A 307 2.70 -33.37 10.73
C ASP A 307 2.53 -33.58 9.20
N VAL A 308 1.52 -32.96 8.60
CA VAL A 308 1.24 -33.07 7.16
C VAL A 308 2.17 -32.15 6.39
N SER A 309 2.78 -32.66 5.31
CA SER A 309 3.55 -31.83 4.38
C SER A 309 2.66 -31.05 3.40
N CYS A 310 3.16 -29.97 2.82
CA CYS A 310 2.44 -29.22 1.78
C CYS A 310 1.99 -30.14 0.62
N GLY A 311 2.86 -31.06 0.19
CA GLY A 311 2.53 -32.05 -0.84
C GLY A 311 1.39 -32.98 -0.44
N GLN A 312 1.40 -33.51 0.79
CA GLN A 312 0.33 -34.38 1.30
C GLN A 312 -1.00 -33.64 1.41
N ALA A 313 -0.99 -32.41 1.93
CA ALA A 313 -2.17 -31.54 1.99
C ALA A 313 -2.76 -31.30 0.59
N ARG A 314 -1.90 -30.96 -0.38
CA ARG A 314 -2.29 -30.74 -1.78
C ARG A 314 -2.93 -31.98 -2.40
N VAL A 315 -2.32 -33.15 -2.26
CA VAL A 315 -2.85 -34.42 -2.80
C VAL A 315 -4.20 -34.75 -2.16
N SER A 316 -4.29 -34.66 -0.82
CA SER A 316 -5.53 -34.86 -0.06
C SER A 316 -6.65 -33.94 -0.57
N LYS A 317 -6.35 -32.66 -0.76
CA LYS A 317 -7.32 -31.68 -1.28
C LYS A 317 -7.68 -31.96 -2.74
N TRP A 318 -6.70 -32.28 -3.59
CA TRP A 318 -6.91 -32.61 -5.00
C TRP A 318 -7.90 -33.75 -5.17
N HIS A 319 -7.79 -34.82 -4.39
CA HIS A 319 -8.74 -35.94 -4.45
C HIS A 319 -10.16 -35.55 -4.01
N LYS A 320 -10.30 -34.61 -3.07
CA LYS A 320 -11.60 -34.09 -2.59
C LYS A 320 -12.24 -33.07 -3.54
N LEU A 321 -11.47 -32.43 -4.43
CA LEU A 321 -11.99 -31.44 -5.37
C LEU A 321 -12.87 -32.09 -6.45
N LYS A 322 -14.11 -31.57 -6.58
CA LYS A 322 -15.05 -31.93 -7.65
C LYS A 322 -14.55 -31.47 -9.03
N SER A 323 -13.99 -30.26 -9.11
CA SER A 323 -13.34 -29.73 -10.31
C SER A 323 -11.83 -29.64 -10.07
N LYS A 324 -11.05 -30.20 -11.00
CA LYS A 324 -9.61 -30.30 -10.92
C LYS A 324 -8.95 -28.98 -11.33
N CYS A 325 -8.89 -28.03 -10.39
CA CYS A 325 -8.27 -26.72 -10.58
C CYS A 325 -7.18 -26.48 -9.55
N SER A 326 -5.97 -26.15 -10.02
CA SER A 326 -4.77 -25.94 -9.18
C SER A 326 -4.87 -24.72 -8.27
N ILE A 327 -5.59 -23.66 -8.69
CA ILE A 327 -5.78 -22.44 -7.89
C ILE A 327 -6.49 -22.71 -6.55
N HIS A 328 -7.25 -23.80 -6.46
CA HIS A 328 -7.96 -24.19 -5.25
C HIS A 328 -7.07 -24.94 -4.25
N LEU A 329 -5.86 -25.32 -4.62
CA LEU A 329 -4.96 -26.09 -3.76
C LEU A 329 -4.25 -25.22 -2.72
N GLN A 330 -3.79 -25.83 -1.61
CA GLN A 330 -2.81 -25.18 -0.74
C GLN A 330 -1.50 -24.96 -1.51
N PRO A 331 -0.65 -23.98 -1.16
CA PRO A 331 0.65 -23.83 -1.83
C PRO A 331 1.51 -25.09 -1.67
N ASP A 332 2.37 -25.37 -2.66
CA ASP A 332 3.46 -26.34 -2.51
C ASP A 332 4.60 -25.75 -1.67
N ASP A 333 5.58 -26.58 -1.32
CA ASP A 333 6.70 -26.19 -0.48
C ASP A 333 7.52 -25.04 -1.07
N ASP A 334 7.71 -25.03 -2.39
CA ASP A 334 8.56 -24.05 -3.08
C ASP A 334 7.88 -22.68 -3.12
N SER A 335 6.65 -22.64 -3.62
CA SER A 335 5.83 -21.42 -3.66
C SER A 335 5.61 -20.84 -2.28
N LEU A 336 5.38 -21.69 -1.27
CA LEU A 336 5.23 -21.25 0.12
C LEU A 336 6.54 -20.66 0.67
N ASN A 337 7.70 -21.27 0.40
CA ASN A 337 8.99 -20.72 0.84
C ASN A 337 9.22 -19.32 0.29
N LEU A 338 9.01 -19.13 -1.01
CA LEU A 338 9.18 -17.82 -1.65
C LEU A 338 8.19 -16.79 -1.12
N HIS A 339 6.94 -17.19 -0.86
CA HIS A 339 5.95 -16.34 -0.21
C HIS A 339 6.36 -15.92 1.21
N MET A 340 6.99 -16.82 1.98
CA MET A 340 7.51 -16.51 3.31
C MET A 340 8.73 -15.59 3.27
N GLU A 341 9.63 -15.75 2.30
CA GLU A 341 10.75 -14.80 2.08
C GLU A 341 10.23 -13.39 1.81
N ARG A 342 9.26 -13.28 0.89
CA ARG A 342 8.62 -12.00 0.58
C ARG A 342 7.94 -11.40 1.80
N THR A 343 7.21 -12.24 2.55
CA THR A 343 6.54 -11.83 3.77
C THR A 343 7.52 -11.28 4.80
N ASN A 344 8.62 -11.98 5.04
CA ASN A 344 9.63 -11.58 6.02
C ASN A 344 10.23 -10.22 5.64
N TYR A 345 10.63 -10.05 4.38
CA TYR A 345 11.22 -8.80 3.90
C TYR A 345 10.27 -7.60 4.01
N LEU A 346 9.03 -7.73 3.55
CA LEU A 346 8.04 -6.63 3.63
C LEU A 346 7.71 -6.29 5.08
N THR A 347 7.57 -7.33 5.92
CA THR A 347 7.35 -7.15 7.35
C THR A 347 8.53 -6.40 7.97
N TYR A 348 9.77 -6.80 7.67
CA TYR A 348 10.97 -6.10 8.11
C TYR A 348 10.93 -4.62 7.71
N CYS A 349 10.67 -4.29 6.44
CA CYS A 349 10.59 -2.90 6.00
C CYS A 349 9.51 -2.09 6.75
N LYS A 350 8.32 -2.67 6.98
CA LYS A 350 7.20 -1.99 7.65
C LYS A 350 7.40 -1.87 9.17
N LEU A 351 8.03 -2.85 9.83
CA LEU A 351 8.40 -2.80 11.26
C LEU A 351 9.52 -1.79 11.50
N HIS A 352 10.47 -1.70 10.57
CA HIS A 352 11.61 -0.79 10.60
C HIS A 352 11.36 0.47 9.75
N TYR A 353 10.18 1.06 9.90
CA TYR A 353 9.73 2.25 9.17
C TYR A 353 10.68 3.45 9.31
N ASN A 354 11.51 3.50 10.36
CA ASN A 354 12.44 4.60 10.60
C ASN A 354 13.80 4.45 9.88
N LEU A 355 14.00 3.38 9.11
CA LEU A 355 15.23 3.20 8.34
C LEU A 355 15.38 4.32 7.30
N GLN A 356 16.58 4.88 7.25
CA GLN A 356 16.91 5.86 6.21
C GLN A 356 17.11 5.17 4.86
N ASP A 357 17.76 4.01 4.86
CA ASP A 357 18.06 3.20 3.69
C ASP A 357 17.46 1.81 3.88
N HIS A 358 16.52 1.44 3.01
CA HIS A 358 15.94 0.10 3.04
C HIS A 358 16.81 -0.91 2.29
N PRO A 359 16.86 -2.17 2.76
CA PRO A 359 17.61 -3.22 2.09
C PRO A 359 17.04 -3.52 0.70
N SER A 360 17.84 -4.15 -0.15
CA SER A 360 17.36 -4.60 -1.45
C SER A 360 16.37 -5.77 -1.31
N PRO A 361 15.28 -5.82 -2.10
CA PRO A 361 14.36 -6.95 -2.13
C PRO A 361 14.96 -8.19 -2.84
N ILE A 362 16.05 -8.02 -3.59
CA ILE A 362 16.65 -9.08 -4.40
C ILE A 362 17.20 -10.19 -3.50
N GLY A 363 16.79 -11.42 -3.78
CA GLY A 363 17.13 -12.60 -2.96
C GLY A 363 16.14 -12.87 -1.82
N HIS A 364 15.22 -11.94 -1.53
CA HIS A 364 14.16 -12.12 -0.54
C HIS A 364 12.81 -12.46 -1.18
N GLY A 365 12.84 -13.33 -2.20
CA GLY A 365 11.66 -13.70 -2.98
C GLY A 365 11.35 -12.75 -4.16
N TRP A 366 12.28 -11.85 -4.48
CA TRP A 366 12.32 -11.08 -5.73
C TRP A 366 13.63 -11.30 -6.49
N GLU A 367 13.58 -11.06 -7.79
CA GLU A 367 14.71 -11.06 -8.71
C GLU A 367 14.69 -9.85 -9.66
N LEU A 368 15.83 -9.57 -10.29
CA LEU A 368 15.95 -8.49 -11.26
C LEU A 368 15.87 -9.06 -12.68
N VAL A 369 14.77 -8.79 -13.38
CA VAL A 369 14.55 -9.23 -14.77
C VAL A 369 14.45 -8.01 -15.67
N ASN A 370 15.39 -7.86 -16.61
CA ASN A 370 15.44 -6.74 -17.55
C ASN A 370 15.42 -5.36 -16.85
N GLY A 371 16.12 -5.25 -15.72
CA GLY A 371 16.17 -4.01 -14.92
C GLY A 371 14.90 -3.71 -14.13
N LYS A 372 13.95 -4.65 -14.02
CA LYS A 372 12.76 -4.54 -13.18
C LYS A 372 12.77 -5.58 -12.08
N CYS A 373 12.43 -5.16 -10.86
CA CYS A 373 12.24 -6.06 -9.73
C CYS A 373 10.94 -6.86 -9.91
N ARG A 374 10.99 -8.18 -9.85
CA ARG A 374 9.81 -9.06 -10.00
C ARG A 374 9.74 -10.11 -8.90
N PRO A 375 8.54 -10.41 -8.38
CA PRO A 375 8.37 -11.49 -7.42
C PRO A 375 8.65 -12.85 -8.07
N VAL A 376 9.40 -13.70 -7.37
CA VAL A 376 9.64 -15.09 -7.76
C VAL A 376 8.55 -15.95 -7.14
N HIS A 377 7.50 -16.27 -7.89
CA HIS A 377 6.37 -17.02 -7.32
C HIS A 377 6.68 -18.49 -7.07
N HIS A 378 7.48 -19.10 -7.94
CA HIS A 378 7.91 -20.49 -7.88
C HIS A 378 9.23 -20.63 -8.65
N THR A 379 10.04 -21.62 -8.28
CA THR A 379 11.24 -22.08 -8.97
C THR A 379 11.11 -23.52 -9.46
N LEU A 380 10.10 -24.25 -8.98
CA LEU A 380 9.77 -25.62 -9.37
C LEU A 380 8.41 -25.68 -10.08
N PRO A 381 8.16 -26.70 -10.92
CA PRO A 381 6.85 -26.89 -11.54
C PRO A 381 5.76 -27.16 -10.48
N PRO A 382 4.52 -26.70 -10.71
CA PRO A 382 3.43 -26.73 -9.72
C PRO A 382 2.95 -28.15 -9.37
N LEU A 383 3.27 -29.13 -10.22
CA LEU A 383 3.04 -30.55 -9.98
C LEU A 383 4.32 -31.33 -10.33
N PRO A 384 4.63 -32.43 -9.63
CA PRO A 384 5.64 -33.39 -10.08
C PRO A 384 5.31 -33.84 -11.51
N GLN A 385 6.32 -33.97 -12.38
CA GLN A 385 6.11 -34.30 -13.81
C GLN A 385 5.18 -35.50 -14.04
N GLN A 386 5.21 -36.48 -13.14
CA GLN A 386 4.39 -37.70 -13.14
C GLN A 386 2.88 -37.47 -12.97
N LEU A 387 2.47 -36.30 -12.47
CA LEU A 387 1.08 -35.91 -12.21
C LEU A 387 0.58 -34.80 -13.15
N THR A 388 1.41 -34.37 -14.11
CA THR A 388 1.05 -33.34 -15.09
C THR A 388 0.17 -33.97 -16.19
N PRO A 389 -1.07 -33.51 -16.39
CA PRO A 389 -1.87 -33.97 -17.52
C PRO A 389 -1.20 -33.60 -18.85
N PRO A 390 -1.27 -34.45 -19.89
CA PRO A 390 -0.58 -34.22 -21.17
C PRO A 390 -0.95 -32.91 -21.90
N ASP A 391 -2.08 -32.27 -21.57
CA ASP A 391 -2.66 -31.15 -22.32
C ASP A 391 -2.79 -29.84 -21.54
N CYS A 392 -2.13 -29.68 -20.39
CA CYS A 392 -1.98 -28.34 -19.79
C CYS A 392 -0.74 -27.65 -20.37
N SER A 393 -0.80 -27.24 -21.63
CA SER A 393 0.11 -26.22 -22.15
C SER A 393 -0.14 -24.92 -21.36
N ASP A 394 0.90 -24.43 -20.70
CA ASP A 394 0.92 -23.17 -19.98
C ASP A 394 0.62 -21.98 -20.91
N GLU A 395 -0.66 -21.68 -21.13
CA GLU A 395 -1.12 -20.34 -21.52
C GLU A 395 -1.43 -19.49 -20.29
N SER A 396 -0.61 -19.57 -19.24
CA SER A 396 -0.70 -18.69 -18.07
C SER A 396 0.43 -17.67 -18.05
N SER A 397 0.40 -16.74 -19.01
CA SER A 397 1.06 -15.43 -18.85
C SER A 397 0.09 -14.25 -18.98
N SER A 398 -1.22 -14.51 -18.94
CA SER A 398 -2.22 -13.46 -18.80
C SER A 398 -2.96 -13.66 -17.48
N ASP A 399 -2.45 -13.03 -16.43
CA ASP A 399 -3.22 -12.72 -15.22
C ASP A 399 -4.34 -11.74 -15.61
N ASP A 400 -5.48 -12.31 -16.01
CA ASP A 400 -6.77 -11.64 -16.01
C ASP A 400 -7.50 -12.06 -14.73
N GLU A 401 -7.18 -11.41 -13.61
CA GLU A 401 -8.10 -11.35 -12.47
C GLU A 401 -9.30 -10.46 -12.85
N ARG A 402 -10.24 -11.03 -13.62
CA ARG A 402 -11.59 -10.48 -13.65
C ARG A 402 -12.24 -10.83 -12.32
N SER A 403 -12.43 -9.81 -11.49
CA SER A 403 -13.34 -9.86 -10.36
C SER A 403 -14.73 -10.29 -10.85
N HIS A 404 -15.08 -11.57 -10.69
CA HIS A 404 -16.48 -11.96 -10.68
C HIS A 404 -17.07 -11.47 -9.36
N GLY A 405 -17.53 -10.22 -9.39
CA GLY A 405 -18.51 -9.70 -8.44
C GLY A 405 -19.78 -10.52 -8.60
N GLY A 406 -20.01 -11.43 -7.65
CA GLY A 406 -21.33 -11.96 -7.41
C GLY A 406 -22.19 -10.82 -6.91
N ASP A 407 -23.07 -10.34 -7.80
CA ASP A 407 -24.14 -9.40 -7.52
C ASP A 407 -25.13 -10.08 -6.55
N SER A 408 -24.92 -9.88 -5.25
CA SER A 408 -25.96 -10.08 -4.24
C SER A 408 -26.61 -8.73 -4.00
N THR A 409 -27.69 -8.50 -4.72
CA THR A 409 -28.67 -7.45 -4.41
C THR A 409 -29.27 -7.72 -3.04
N ASP A 410 -28.70 -7.11 -1.99
CA ASP A 410 -29.44 -6.86 -0.75
C ASP A 410 -29.72 -5.36 -0.69
N SER A 411 -30.97 -5.07 -1.03
CA SER A 411 -31.62 -3.78 -0.96
C SER A 411 -31.98 -3.52 0.49
N ASP A 412 -31.12 -2.81 1.23
CA ASP A 412 -31.51 -2.17 2.50
C ASP A 412 -31.21 -0.69 2.39
N GLY A 413 -32.23 0.05 1.96
CA GLY A 413 -32.30 1.47 2.22
C GLY A 413 -32.61 1.66 3.70
N GLU A 414 -31.66 2.16 4.47
CA GLU A 414 -31.97 2.97 5.64
C GLU A 414 -31.10 4.21 5.66
N SER A 415 -31.81 5.31 5.81
CA SER A 415 -31.33 6.67 6.03
C SER A 415 -30.74 6.73 7.44
N PHE A 416 -29.55 7.35 7.58
CA PHE A 416 -29.20 8.40 8.55
C PHE A 416 -27.76 8.87 8.33
#